data_AF-A0A7D9LPB4-F1
#
_entry.id   AF-A0A7D9LPB4-F1
#
_cell.length_a   1.000
_cell.length_b   1.000
_cell.length_c   1.000
_cell.angle_alpha   90.00
_cell.angle_beta   90.00
_cell.angle_gamma   90.00
#
_symmetry.space_group_name_H-M   'P 1'
#
loop_
_entity.id
_entity.type
_entity.pdbx_description
1 polymer ?
#
loop_
_entity_poly.entity_id
_entity_poly.type
_entity_poly.pdbx_seq_one_letter_code
_entity_poly.pdbx_strand_id
1 'polypeptide(L)'
;MNTGLGYQEEYESVRPKGQVSTEIAKRQENVDKNRYNNIHAYDDTRVVLSQLDGEEGSDYINANHIDGFERKNQFIAAQGM
;
A
#
# COMPACT_ATOMS: atom_id res chain seq x y z
N MET A 1 -37.27 8.91 -0.37
CA MET A 1 -36.09 8.63 0.47
C MET A 1 -34.93 8.39 -0.48
N ASN A 2 -33.84 9.15 -0.37
CA ASN A 2 -32.63 8.86 -1.14
C ASN A 2 -32.03 7.59 -0.55
N THR A 3 -32.07 6.49 -1.28
CA THR A 3 -31.65 5.15 -0.80
C THR A 3 -30.15 5.01 -0.71
N GLY A 4 -29.38 6.04 -1.10
CA GLY A 4 -27.91 5.97 -1.18
C GLY A 4 -27.41 5.14 -2.36
N LEU A 5 -28.33 4.62 -3.20
CA LEU A 5 -28.01 3.69 -4.29
C LEU A 5 -26.94 4.26 -5.25
N GLY A 6 -27.04 5.55 -5.60
CA GLY A 6 -26.05 6.20 -6.46
C GLY A 6 -24.64 6.27 -5.85
N TYR A 7 -24.51 6.44 -4.53
CA TYR A 7 -23.20 6.41 -3.86
C TYR A 7 -22.61 4.99 -3.85
N GLN A 8 -23.47 3.98 -3.68
CA GLN A 8 -23.03 2.59 -3.71
C GLN A 8 -22.52 2.22 -5.10
N GLU A 9 -23.27 2.54 -6.16
CA GLU A 9 -22.86 2.29 -7.54
C GLU A 9 -21.54 2.98 -7.90
N GLU A 10 -21.37 4.25 -7.49
CA GLU A 10 -20.13 5.00 -7.72
C GLU A 10 -18.94 4.36 -7.00
N TYR A 11 -19.08 4.04 -5.71
CA TYR A 11 -18.03 3.39 -4.93
C TYR A 11 -17.63 2.03 -5.51
N GLU A 12 -18.62 1.20 -5.86
CA GLU A 12 -18.39 -0.11 -6.46
C GLU A 12 -17.80 -0.03 -7.87
N SER A 13 -17.80 1.13 -8.52
CA SER A 13 -17.16 1.34 -9.83
C SER A 13 -15.66 1.68 -9.73
N VAL A 14 -15.17 2.07 -8.55
CA VAL A 14 -13.76 2.43 -8.34
C VAL A 14 -12.86 1.21 -8.60
N ARG A 15 -11.90 1.35 -9.51
CA ARG A 15 -10.93 0.30 -9.86
C ARG A 15 -9.50 0.83 -9.75
N PRO A 16 -8.52 -0.01 -9.36
CA PRO A 16 -7.11 0.33 -9.49
C PRO A 16 -6.75 0.65 -10.94
N LYS A 17 -5.83 1.57 -11.14
CA LYS A 17 -5.26 1.86 -12.46
C LYS A 17 -4.23 0.79 -12.80
N GLY A 18 -4.70 -0.33 -13.36
CA GLY A 18 -3.84 -1.41 -13.87
C GLY A 18 -3.59 -2.54 -12.86
N GLN A 19 -2.70 -3.46 -13.24
CA GLN A 19 -2.24 -4.52 -12.36
C GLN A 19 -1.35 -3.95 -11.27
N VAL A 20 -1.55 -4.44 -10.04
CA VAL A 20 -0.76 -4.07 -8.87
C VAL A 20 -0.09 -5.32 -8.31
N SER A 21 1.19 -5.19 -7.93
CA SER A 21 1.98 -6.27 -7.35
C SER A 21 2.21 -6.01 -5.85
N THR A 22 2.35 -7.08 -5.08
CA THR A 22 2.57 -7.07 -3.61
C THR A 22 3.63 -8.09 -3.20
N GLU A 23 4.51 -8.46 -4.12
CA GLU A 23 5.41 -9.59 -3.96
C GLU A 23 6.52 -9.28 -2.96
N ILE A 24 6.94 -8.01 -2.82
CA ILE A 24 7.92 -7.61 -1.80
C ILE A 24 7.34 -7.81 -0.39
N ALA A 25 6.07 -7.44 -0.19
CA ALA A 25 5.39 -7.58 1.09
C ALA A 25 5.20 -9.05 1.52
N LYS A 26 5.15 -9.97 0.56
CA LYS A 26 4.93 -11.41 0.75
C LYS A 26 6.21 -12.23 0.88
N ARG A 27 7.39 -11.62 0.71
CA ARG A 27 8.66 -12.34 0.90
C ARG A 27 8.78 -12.82 2.34
N GLN A 28 9.42 -13.96 2.53
CA GLN A 28 9.47 -14.67 3.82
C GLN A 28 10.08 -13.82 4.95
N GLU A 29 11.03 -12.96 4.62
CA GLU A 29 11.69 -12.00 5.51
C GLU A 29 10.82 -10.77 5.85
N ASN A 30 9.70 -10.57 5.15
CA ASN A 30 8.83 -9.40 5.26
C ASN A 30 7.42 -9.72 5.77
N VAL A 31 6.98 -10.98 5.73
CA VAL A 31 5.61 -11.36 6.14
C VAL A 31 5.30 -10.90 7.56
N ASP A 32 6.25 -11.06 8.49
CA ASP A 32 6.09 -10.70 9.91
C ASP A 32 6.15 -9.17 10.15
N LYS A 33 6.53 -8.39 9.14
CA LYS A 33 6.53 -6.92 9.19
C LYS A 33 5.16 -6.33 8.83
N ASN A 34 4.18 -7.17 8.46
CA ASN A 34 2.80 -6.75 8.17
C ASN A 34 1.90 -7.01 9.39
N ARG A 35 1.18 -6.00 9.88
CA ARG A 35 0.22 -6.18 10.99
C ARG A 35 -0.95 -7.07 10.61
N TYR A 36 -1.43 -6.93 9.37
CA TYR A 36 -2.57 -7.66 8.84
C TYR A 36 -2.16 -8.42 7.58
N ASN A 37 -2.42 -9.73 7.55
CA ASN A 37 -2.05 -10.61 6.43
C ASN A 37 -2.79 -10.29 5.12
N ASN A 38 -3.83 -9.44 5.17
CA ASN A 38 -4.62 -9.05 4.01
C ASN A 38 -4.40 -7.58 3.61
N ILE A 39 -3.50 -6.85 4.28
CA ILE A 39 -3.19 -5.46 3.96
C ILE A 39 -1.68 -5.36 3.67
N HIS A 40 -1.34 -5.24 2.39
CA HIS A 40 0.04 -5.20 1.91
C HIS A 40 0.33 -3.93 1.14
N ALA A 41 1.56 -3.47 1.22
CA ALA A 41 2.03 -2.36 0.40
C ALA A 41 2.17 -2.80 -1.07
N TYR A 42 1.72 -1.96 -2.01
CA TYR A 42 1.97 -2.17 -3.44
C TYR A 42 3.44 -1.92 -3.78
N ASP A 43 4.02 -2.79 -4.61
CA ASP A 43 5.45 -2.75 -4.95
C ASP A 43 5.86 -1.44 -5.63
N ASP A 44 5.03 -0.94 -6.56
CA ASP A 44 5.35 0.24 -7.39
C ASP A 44 5.37 1.55 -6.60
N THR A 45 4.67 1.62 -5.47
CA THR A 45 4.53 2.84 -4.67
C THR A 45 4.99 2.67 -3.23
N ARG A 46 5.60 1.52 -2.87
CA ARG A 46 6.06 1.29 -1.51
C ARG A 46 7.12 2.31 -1.11
N VAL A 47 7.17 2.63 0.17
CA VAL A 47 8.32 3.33 0.72
C VAL A 47 9.48 2.34 0.82
N VAL A 48 10.62 2.69 0.25
CA VAL A 48 11.84 1.87 0.29
C VAL A 48 12.79 2.49 1.32
N LEU A 49 13.11 1.75 2.37
CA LEU A 49 14.11 2.17 3.37
C LEU A 49 15.53 1.93 2.83
N SER A 50 16.51 2.50 3.51
CA SER A 50 17.91 2.16 3.25
C SER A 50 18.18 0.71 3.63
N GLN A 51 18.65 -0.07 2.66
CA GLN A 51 19.10 -1.44 2.88
C GLN A 51 20.29 -1.46 3.85
N LEU A 52 20.21 -2.29 4.87
CA LEU A 52 21.30 -2.57 5.80
C LEU A 52 22.12 -3.77 5.30
N ASP A 53 23.45 -3.69 5.44
CA ASP A 53 24.36 -4.74 5.00
C ASP A 53 24.11 -6.04 5.78
N GLY A 54 23.89 -7.13 5.04
CA GLY A 54 23.64 -8.46 5.63
C GLY A 54 22.23 -8.70 6.18
N GLU A 55 21.33 -7.71 6.14
CA GLU A 55 19.96 -7.85 6.63
C GLU A 55 18.92 -7.85 5.51
N GLU A 56 18.55 -9.03 5.03
CA GLU A 56 17.55 -9.18 3.97
C GLU A 56 16.18 -8.57 4.36
N GLY A 57 15.58 -7.83 3.44
CA GLY A 57 14.30 -7.14 3.66
C GLY A 57 14.37 -5.95 4.61
N SER A 58 15.54 -5.48 5.04
CA SER A 58 15.67 -4.25 5.85
C SER A 58 15.21 -2.99 5.11
N ASP A 59 15.10 -3.05 3.78
CA ASP A 59 14.52 -2.01 2.93
C ASP A 59 12.97 -1.95 2.97
N TYR A 60 12.31 -2.90 3.64
CA TYR A 60 10.86 -3.04 3.63
C TYR A 60 10.18 -2.44 4.86
N ILE A 61 9.16 -1.64 4.60
CA ILE A 61 8.12 -1.22 5.54
C ILE A 61 6.76 -1.30 4.83
N ASN A 62 5.71 -1.72 5.54
CA ASN A 62 4.34 -1.70 5.00
C ASN A 62 3.80 -0.26 4.97
N ALA A 63 4.21 0.47 3.95
CA ALA A 63 3.79 1.82 3.68
C ALA A 63 3.86 2.13 2.18
N ASN A 64 2.96 3.00 1.70
CA ASN A 64 2.94 3.48 0.31
C ASN A 64 2.95 5.03 0.26
N HIS A 65 3.59 5.57 -0.78
CA HIS A 65 3.43 6.96 -1.15
C HIS A 65 2.03 7.21 -1.72
N ILE A 66 1.39 8.29 -1.25
CA ILE A 66 0.07 8.73 -1.71
C ILE A 66 0.19 10.13 -2.29
N ASP A 67 -0.36 10.29 -3.49
CA ASP A 67 -0.49 11.58 -4.14
C ASP A 67 -1.51 12.46 -3.41
N GLY A 68 -1.22 13.75 -3.28
CA GLY A 68 -2.21 14.74 -2.90
C GLY A 68 -2.77 15.49 -4.11
N PHE A 69 -3.51 16.57 -3.85
CA PHE A 69 -3.98 17.44 -4.93
C PHE A 69 -2.79 18.13 -5.59
N GLU A 70 -2.56 17.80 -6.88
CA GLU A 70 -1.47 18.34 -7.71
C GLU A 70 -0.03 18.08 -7.24
N ARG A 71 0.14 17.25 -6.20
CA ARG A 71 1.46 16.92 -5.66
C ARG A 71 1.66 15.41 -5.56
N LYS A 72 2.62 14.91 -6.33
CA LYS A 72 3.06 13.51 -6.27
C LYS A 72 3.73 13.20 -4.93
N ASN A 73 3.49 12.00 -4.40
CA ASN A 73 4.13 11.46 -3.18
C ASN A 73 4.06 12.45 -1.99
N GLN A 74 2.93 13.15 -1.83
CA GLN A 74 2.79 14.16 -0.79
C GLN A 74 2.72 13.53 0.61
N PHE A 75 2.15 12.33 0.70
CA PHE A 75 1.91 11.64 1.95
C PHE A 75 2.51 10.24 1.94
N ILE A 76 2.67 9.69 3.14
CA ILE A 76 2.96 8.28 3.36
C ILE A 76 1.77 7.70 4.13
N ALA A 77 1.11 6.70 3.54
CA ALA A 77 0.15 5.87 4.25
C ALA A 77 0.88 4.66 4.82
N ALA A 78 0.86 4.49 6.14
CA ALA A 78 1.57 3.42 6.83
C ALA A 78 0.66 2.70 7.83
N GLN A 79 0.90 1.42 8.06
CA GLN A 79 0.24 0.69 9.13
C GLN A 79 0.65 1.23 10.52
N GLY A 80 -0.24 1.14 11.51
CA GLY A 80 0.04 1.51 12.89
C GLY A 80 0.79 0.43 13.69
N MET A 81 1.23 0.82 14.91
CA MET A 81 1.66 -0.11 15.98
C MET A 81 0.50 -0.67 16.81
#